data_AF-A0A2S7DNW1-F1
#
_entry.id   AF-A0A2S7DNW1-F1
#
_cell.length_a   1.000
_cell.length_b   1.000
_cell.length_c   1.000
_cell.angle_alpha   90.00
_cell.angle_beta   90.00
_cell.angle_gamma   90.00
#
_symmetry.space_group_name_H-M   'P 1'
#
loop_
_entity.id
_entity.type
_entity.pdbx_description
1 polymer ?
#
loop_
_entity_poly.entity_id
_entity_poly.type
_entity_poly.pdbx_seq_one_letter_code
_entity_poly.pdbx_strand_id
1 'polypeptide(L)'
;QYDFGMKAHIGVDDVSGLVHHVECTAANVADITQAHKLLHGKEDTLSGDSGYMGLDNRAEMARKRKLRYLIAEKPSKLKQIKNARE
;
A
#
# COMPACT_ATOMS: atom_id res chain seq x y z
N GLN A 1 17.19 9.95 16.62
CA GLN A 1 16.40 8.88 17.24
C GLN A 1 16.58 7.63 16.39
N TYR A 2 16.97 6.50 16.98
CA TYR A 2 17.11 5.22 16.27
C TYR A 2 15.90 4.36 16.62
N ASP A 3 15.02 4.14 15.66
CA ASP A 3 13.90 3.22 15.80
C ASP A 3 14.39 1.82 15.41
N PHE A 4 14.68 1.00 16.42
CA PHE A 4 14.97 -0.42 16.23
C PHE A 4 13.66 -1.20 16.18
N GLY A 5 13.45 -1.91 15.08
CA GLY A 5 12.27 -2.74 14.91
C GLY A 5 12.25 -3.43 13.56
N MET A 6 11.35 -4.40 13.42
CA MET A 6 11.07 -5.14 12.19
C MET A 6 9.60 -4.93 11.84
N LYS A 7 9.30 -4.83 10.55
CA LYS A 7 7.93 -4.82 10.03
C LYS A 7 7.79 -5.91 8.96
N ALA A 8 6.58 -6.44 8.85
CA ALA A 8 6.20 -7.40 7.83
C ALA A 8 5.19 -6.76 6.87
N HIS A 9 5.46 -6.88 5.59
CA HIS A 9 4.61 -6.49 4.48
C HIS A 9 3.95 -7.75 3.93
N ILE A 10 2.63 -7.81 3.92
CA ILE A 10 1.88 -9.02 3.59
C ILE A 10 1.01 -8.77 2.35
N GLY A 11 1.19 -9.60 1.33
CA GLY A 11 0.32 -9.69 0.16
C GLY A 11 -0.77 -10.74 0.41
N VAL A 12 -2.02 -10.32 0.26
CA VAL A 12 -3.21 -11.15 0.49
C VAL A 12 -4.08 -11.13 -0.75
N ASP A 13 -4.62 -12.28 -1.12
CA ASP A 13 -5.59 -12.40 -2.20
C ASP A 13 -6.95 -11.87 -1.75
N ASP A 14 -7.53 -10.97 -2.55
CA ASP A 14 -8.79 -10.27 -2.24
C ASP A 14 -9.99 -11.22 -2.15
N VAL A 15 -10.01 -12.31 -2.92
CA VAL A 15 -11.16 -13.22 -3.02
C VAL A 15 -11.13 -14.29 -1.94
N SER A 16 -9.98 -14.97 -1.79
CA SER A 16 -9.80 -16.09 -0.87
C SER A 16 -9.32 -15.68 0.51
N GLY A 17 -8.74 -14.48 0.66
CA GLY A 17 -8.11 -14.04 1.90
C GLY A 17 -6.79 -14.76 2.22
N LEU A 18 -6.25 -15.54 1.28
CA LEU A 18 -5.00 -16.27 1.50
C LEU A 18 -3.79 -15.36 1.38
N VAL A 19 -2.86 -15.51 2.33
CA VAL A 19 -1.54 -14.88 2.26
C VAL A 19 -0.73 -15.59 1.19
N HIS A 20 -0.27 -14.84 0.19
CA HIS A 20 0.57 -15.38 -0.88
C HIS A 20 1.99 -14.81 -0.86
N HIS A 21 2.24 -13.72 -0.13
CA HIS A 21 3.57 -13.13 -0.01
C HIS A 21 3.78 -12.49 1.36
N VAL A 22 4.98 -12.63 1.91
CA VAL A 22 5.42 -11.92 3.11
C VAL A 22 6.84 -11.43 2.86
N GLU A 23 7.05 -10.12 3.00
CA GLU A 23 8.38 -9.49 2.95
C GLU A 23 8.64 -8.81 4.29
N CYS A 24 9.81 -9.04 4.88
CA CYS A 24 10.15 -8.46 6.17
C CYS A 24 11.33 -7.49 6.04
N THR A 25 11.20 -6.32 6.63
CA THR A 25 12.25 -5.29 6.58
C THR A 25 12.45 -4.66 7.95
N ALA A 26 13.55 -3.92 8.09
CA ALA A 26 13.72 -3.03 9.21
C ALA A 26 12.58 -1.98 9.24
N ALA A 27 12.22 -1.52 10.44
CA ALA A 27 11.10 -0.62 10.67
C ALA A 27 11.26 0.75 9.98
N ASN A 28 12.48 1.16 9.67
CA ASN A 28 12.80 2.40 8.97
C ASN A 28 12.50 2.35 7.45
N VAL A 29 12.28 1.17 6.88
CA VAL A 29 11.99 1.03 5.44
C VAL A 29 10.56 1.50 5.17
N ALA A 30 10.42 2.35 4.15
CA ALA A 30 9.13 2.92 3.75
C ALA A 30 8.26 1.88 3.03
N ASP A 31 6.99 1.79 3.40
CA ASP A 31 6.09 0.70 2.96
C ASP A 31 5.86 0.72 1.45
N ILE A 32 5.77 1.92 0.86
CA ILE A 32 5.66 2.14 -0.59
C ILE A 32 6.80 1.50 -1.40
N THR A 33 7.97 1.27 -0.80
CA THR A 33 9.12 0.64 -1.49
C THR A 33 8.97 -0.87 -1.61
N GLN A 34 8.19 -1.51 -0.74
CA GLN A 34 8.07 -2.97 -0.71
C GLN A 34 6.83 -3.46 -1.47
N ALA A 35 5.87 -2.58 -1.73
CA ALA A 35 4.62 -2.91 -2.42
C ALA A 35 4.80 -3.66 -3.74
N HIS A 36 5.80 -3.32 -4.57
CA HIS A 36 5.99 -3.98 -5.86
C HIS A 36 6.37 -5.46 -5.73
N LYS A 37 7.01 -5.84 -4.61
CA LYS A 37 7.41 -7.21 -4.30
C LYS A 37 6.25 -8.06 -3.80
N LEU A 38 5.28 -7.42 -3.15
CA LEU A 38 4.08 -8.11 -2.66
C LEU A 38 3.18 -8.57 -3.80
N LEU A 39 3.33 -8.00 -4.99
CA LEU A 39 2.42 -8.17 -6.09
C LEU A 39 2.92 -9.22 -7.11
N HIS A 40 2.03 -10.10 -7.56
CA HIS A 40 2.32 -11.22 -8.46
C HIS A 40 2.12 -10.89 -9.95
N GLY A 41 1.67 -9.67 -10.28
CA GLY A 41 1.57 -9.19 -11.67
C GLY A 41 0.25 -9.51 -12.38
N LYS A 42 -0.65 -10.24 -11.72
CA LYS A 42 -1.96 -10.68 -12.25
C LYS A 42 -3.14 -9.90 -11.67
N GLU A 43 -2.89 -9.12 -10.63
CA GLU A 43 -3.86 -8.32 -9.88
C GLU A 43 -4.44 -7.21 -10.77
N ASP A 44 -5.73 -6.93 -10.59
CA ASP A 44 -6.43 -5.80 -11.23
C ASP A 44 -6.65 -4.65 -10.24
N THR A 45 -6.71 -4.98 -8.94
CA THR A 45 -6.98 -4.07 -7.84
C THR A 45 -5.90 -4.22 -6.79
N LEU A 46 -5.45 -3.09 -6.24
CA LEU A 46 -4.52 -3.03 -5.12
C LEU A 46 -5.12 -2.16 -4.04
N SER A 47 -5.39 -2.77 -2.90
CA SER A 47 -5.88 -2.11 -1.70
C SER A 47 -4.76 -1.95 -0.68
N GLY A 48 -4.70 -0.81 -0.01
CA GLY A 48 -3.67 -0.54 0.97
C GLY A 48 -4.03 0.62 1.89
N ASP A 49 -3.31 0.77 2.98
CA ASP A 49 -3.50 1.90 3.88
C ASP A 49 -2.75 3.16 3.37
N SER A 50 -2.93 4.27 4.08
CA SER A 50 -2.34 5.57 3.71
C SER A 50 -0.80 5.60 3.63
N GLY A 51 -0.10 4.61 4.20
CA GLY A 51 1.35 4.40 4.03
C GLY A 51 1.77 4.07 2.60
N TYR A 52 0.83 3.57 1.78
CA TYR A 52 1.03 3.28 0.36
C TYR A 52 0.54 4.41 -0.56
N MET A 53 0.27 5.61 -0.05
CA MET A 53 -0.09 6.72 -0.93
C MET A 53 1.03 7.08 -1.91
N GLY A 54 0.66 7.37 -3.16
CA GLY A 54 1.61 7.72 -4.23
C GLY A 54 2.21 6.51 -4.96
N LEU A 55 1.72 5.30 -4.65
CA LEU A 55 2.15 4.06 -5.28
C LEU A 55 1.96 4.04 -6.81
N ASP A 56 0.87 4.65 -7.27
CA ASP A 56 0.54 4.83 -8.69
C ASP A 56 1.61 5.61 -9.46
N ASN A 57 2.32 6.53 -8.80
CA ASN A 57 3.35 7.37 -9.44
C ASN A 57 4.75 6.71 -9.46
N ARG A 58 4.91 5.49 -8.94
CA ARG A 58 6.23 4.82 -8.96
C ARG A 58 6.49 4.12 -10.28
N ALA A 59 7.71 4.29 -10.79
CA ALA A 59 8.19 3.57 -11.97
C ALA A 59 8.14 2.03 -11.81
N GLU A 60 8.37 1.52 -10.59
CA GLU A 60 8.28 0.09 -10.27
C GLU A 60 6.85 -0.48 -10.40
N MET A 61 5.85 0.41 -10.34
CA MET A 61 4.43 0.08 -10.49
C MET A 61 3.89 0.36 -11.89
N ALA A 62 4.73 0.90 -12.79
CA ALA A 62 4.40 1.07 -14.20
C ALA A 62 4.31 -0.31 -14.88
N ARG A 63 3.17 -0.97 -14.70
CA ARG A 63 2.87 -2.28 -15.28
C ARG A 63 2.19 -2.11 -16.63
N LYS A 64 2.35 -3.12 -17.49
CA LYS A 64 1.63 -3.21 -18.78
C LYS A 64 0.10 -3.25 -18.63
N ARG A 65 -0.40 -3.56 -17.42
CA ARG A 65 -1.82 -3.70 -17.12
C ARG A 65 -2.26 -2.60 -16.16
N LYS A 66 -3.42 -2.01 -16.44
CA LYS A 66 -4.00 -0.92 -15.66
C LYS A 66 -4.45 -1.46 -14.30
N LEU A 67 -3.78 -1.04 -13.23
CA LEU A 67 -4.10 -1.41 -11.86
C LEU A 67 -5.03 -0.35 -11.25
N ARG A 68 -6.08 -0.75 -10.54
CA ARG A 68 -6.87 0.16 -9.69
C ARG A 68 -6.25 0.25 -8.31
N TYR A 69 -5.99 1.48 -7.86
CA TYR A 69 -5.45 1.75 -6.54
C TYR A 69 -6.56 2.17 -5.58
N LEU A 70 -6.80 1.37 -4.55
CA LEU A 70 -7.73 1.61 -3.45
C LEU A 70 -6.94 1.89 -2.17
N ILE A 71 -6.28 3.05 -2.14
CA ILE A 71 -5.45 3.45 -1.00
C ILE A 71 -6.24 4.32 -0.04
N ALA A 72 -6.22 3.98 1.25
CA ALA A 72 -6.90 4.77 2.28
C ALA A 72 -6.32 6.19 2.38
N GLU A 73 -7.20 7.20 2.46
CA GLU A 73 -6.77 8.59 2.66
C GLU A 73 -6.28 8.83 4.10
N LYS A 74 -5.31 9.74 4.25
CA LYS A 74 -4.80 10.12 5.57
C LYS A 74 -5.90 10.72 6.46
N PRO A 75 -5.90 10.42 7.78
CA PRO A 75 -6.89 10.97 8.72
C PRO A 75 -6.86 12.50 8.79
N SER A 76 -5.71 13.13 8.56
CA SER A 76 -5.59 14.60 8.52
C SER A 76 -6.41 15.22 7.38
N LYS A 77 -6.50 14.55 6.23
CA LYS A 77 -7.27 15.02 5.07
C LYS A 77 -8.77 14.76 5.27
N LEU A 78 -9.12 13.61 5.86
CA LEU A 78 -10.49 13.33 6.30
C LEU A 78 -11.01 14.38 7.31
N LYS A 79 -10.15 14.89 8.20
CA LYS A 79 -10.51 16.00 9.11
C LYS A 79 -10.80 17.31 8.38
N GLN A 80 -10.12 17.59 7.27
CA GLN A 80 -10.36 18.79 6.45
C GLN A 80 -11.66 18.71 5.64
N ILE A 81 -12.09 17.50 5.27
CA ILE A 81 -13.34 17.25 4.54
C ILE A 81 -14.59 17.48 5.44
N LYS A 82 -14.43 17.60 6.77
CA LYS A 82 -15.55 17.78 7.71
C LYS A 82 -16.27 19.13 7.65
N ASN A 83 -15.86 20.08 6.80
CA ASN A 83 -16.52 21.38 6.64
C ASN A 83 -17.32 21.51 5.34
N ALA A 84 -18.07 20.47 4.96
CA ALA A 84 -19.10 20.56 3.92
C ALA A 84 -20.32 19.74 4.34
N ARG A 85 -21.00 20.20 5.39
CA ARG A 85 -22.41 19.88 5.65
C ARG A 85 -23.13 21.21 5.79
N GLU A 86 -23.55 21.76 4.65
CA GLU A 86 -24.77 22.57 4.54
C GLU A 86 -25.93 21.62 4.22
#